data_AF-A0A4R4E2T9-F1
#
_entry.id   AF-A0A4R4E2T9-F1
#
_cell.length_a   1.000
_cell.length_b   1.000
_cell.length_c   1.000
_cell.angle_alpha   90.00
_cell.angle_beta   90.00
_cell.angle_gamma   90.00
#
_symmetry.space_group_name_H-M   'P 1'
#
loop_
_entity.id
_entity.type
_entity.pdbx_description
1 polymer ?
#
loop_
_entity_poly.entity_id
_entity_poly.type
_entity_poly.pdbx_seq_one_letter_code
_entity_poly.pdbx_strand_id
1 'polypeptide(L)'
;MDLEALFTRQMAGRIPALLADGNAQAAVEYRFGTNDDYLGSPLLVSLAKSVAPDEDAALLYVFQRMLAADPALAVAGPEYPGGGAFFDRLLAYGCVSGPLLHRISTEDARAVLTSLFSEILSSPESSLHRNGLPVPLTVPFLQEELLQARAFANEWNDKRYWLETASAWYFFGWSFAD
;
A
#
# COMPACT_ATOMS: atom_id res chain seq x y z
N MET A 1 3.74 12.96 -8.35
CA MET A 1 3.84 12.10 -9.54
C MET A 1 2.43 11.79 -10.02
N ASP A 2 2.22 11.70 -11.34
CA ASP A 2 0.95 11.28 -11.94
C ASP A 2 0.97 9.75 -12.13
N LEU A 3 0.15 9.04 -11.37
CA LEU A 3 0.05 7.58 -11.39
C LEU A 3 -0.64 7.03 -12.62
N GLU A 4 -1.66 7.71 -13.13
CA GLU A 4 -2.41 7.24 -14.29
C GLU A 4 -1.49 7.21 -15.51
N ALA A 5 -0.72 8.28 -15.71
CA ALA A 5 0.31 8.34 -16.74
C ALA A 5 1.42 7.29 -16.52
N LEU A 6 1.87 7.12 -15.28
CA LEU A 6 2.88 6.13 -14.92
C LEU A 6 2.42 4.71 -15.28
N PHE A 7 1.26 4.27 -14.79
CA PHE A 7 0.76 2.92 -15.02
C PHE A 7 0.39 2.70 -16.47
N THR A 8 -0.17 3.71 -17.15
CA THR A 8 -0.35 3.66 -18.60
C THR A 8 0.96 3.38 -19.31
N ARG A 9 2.05 4.10 -19.00
CA ARG A 9 3.36 3.87 -19.61
C ARG A 9 3.95 2.50 -19.26
N GLN A 10 3.93 2.11 -17.99
CA GLN A 10 4.56 0.86 -17.52
C GLN A 10 3.80 -0.38 -18.00
N MET A 11 2.48 -0.26 -18.20
CA MET A 11 1.61 -1.39 -18.56
C MET A 11 1.16 -1.38 -20.03
N ALA A 12 1.55 -0.41 -20.86
CA ALA A 12 1.18 -0.30 -22.28
C ALA A 12 1.74 -1.41 -23.22
N GLY A 13 2.16 -2.57 -22.70
CA GLY A 13 2.58 -3.70 -23.56
C GLY A 13 3.51 -4.74 -22.92
N ARG A 14 3.88 -4.61 -21.64
CA ARG A 14 4.81 -5.53 -20.93
C ARG A 14 4.14 -6.43 -19.88
N ILE A 15 2.83 -6.50 -19.98
CA ILE A 15 1.92 -7.20 -19.08
C ILE A 15 2.38 -8.64 -18.75
N PRO A 16 2.84 -9.48 -19.70
CA PRO A 16 3.24 -10.84 -19.33
C PRO A 16 4.48 -10.92 -18.44
N ALA A 17 5.52 -10.10 -18.65
CA ALA A 17 6.80 -10.28 -17.97
C ALA A 17 6.79 -9.76 -16.52
N LEU A 18 6.16 -8.61 -16.26
CA LEU A 18 6.13 -8.05 -14.90
C LEU A 18 5.16 -8.80 -13.98
N LEU A 19 4.16 -9.48 -14.55
CA LEU A 19 3.10 -10.19 -13.82
C LEU A 19 3.31 -11.71 -13.72
N ALA A 20 3.94 -12.36 -14.71
CA ALA A 20 4.14 -13.82 -14.71
C ALA A 20 5.20 -14.30 -13.70
N ASP A 21 6.10 -13.42 -13.25
CA ASP A 21 7.23 -13.81 -12.39
C ASP A 21 6.86 -13.96 -10.90
N GLY A 22 5.58 -13.80 -10.52
CA GLY A 22 5.17 -13.88 -9.11
C GLY A 22 5.60 -12.67 -8.26
N ASN A 23 5.97 -11.58 -8.93
CA ASN A 23 6.57 -10.38 -8.34
C ASN A 23 5.75 -9.73 -7.21
N ALA A 24 4.42 -9.72 -7.30
CA ALA A 24 3.56 -9.24 -6.21
C ALA A 24 3.75 -10.02 -4.89
N GLN A 25 4.25 -11.25 -4.93
CA GLN A 25 4.56 -12.06 -3.73
C GLN A 25 5.77 -11.53 -2.96
N ALA A 26 6.61 -10.70 -3.58
CA ALA A 26 7.76 -10.08 -2.91
C ALA A 26 7.34 -8.98 -1.94
N ALA A 27 6.16 -8.38 -2.14
CA ALA A 27 5.59 -7.43 -1.19
C ALA A 27 4.92 -8.17 -0.02
N VAL A 28 5.14 -7.66 1.19
CA VAL A 28 4.59 -8.22 2.43
C VAL A 28 3.41 -7.37 2.87
N GLU A 29 2.25 -8.00 3.03
CA GLU A 29 1.05 -7.36 3.57
C GLU A 29 0.99 -7.55 5.08
N TYR A 30 0.77 -6.46 5.80
CA TYR A 30 0.46 -6.42 7.23
C TYR A 30 -0.93 -5.80 7.40
N ARG A 31 -1.86 -6.58 7.96
CA ARG A 31 -3.23 -6.14 8.22
C ARG A 31 -3.49 -6.11 9.72
N PHE A 32 -3.83 -4.93 10.22
CA PHE A 32 -4.25 -4.73 11.60
C PHE A 32 -5.74 -5.03 11.68
N GLY A 33 -6.14 -5.95 12.55
CA GLY A 33 -7.54 -6.19 12.88
C GLY A 33 -7.84 -5.50 14.20
N THR A 34 -8.86 -4.66 14.22
CA THR A 34 -9.40 -4.06 15.45
C THR A 34 -10.90 -4.29 15.47
N ASN A 35 -11.49 -4.38 16.67
CA ASN A 35 -12.95 -4.39 16.85
C ASN A 35 -13.49 -2.97 17.11
N ASP A 36 -12.65 -1.95 16.96
CA ASP A 36 -13.02 -0.56 17.15
C ASP A 36 -13.41 0.03 15.81
N ASP A 37 -14.70 0.34 15.65
CA ASP A 37 -15.25 1.00 14.45
C ASP A 37 -14.53 2.32 14.16
N TYR A 38 -13.91 2.94 15.17
CA TYR A 38 -13.11 4.14 15.00
C TYR A 38 -11.72 3.86 14.38
N LEU A 39 -11.06 2.76 14.74
CA LEU A 39 -9.71 2.43 14.23
C LEU A 39 -9.77 1.67 12.90
N GLY A 40 -10.87 0.95 12.64
CA GLY A 40 -11.04 0.16 11.43
C GLY A 40 -9.99 -0.94 11.29
N SER A 41 -9.56 -1.22 10.06
CA SER A 41 -8.55 -2.25 9.76
C SER A 41 -7.40 -1.70 8.90
N PRO A 42 -6.48 -0.91 9.48
CA PRO A 42 -5.37 -0.33 8.75
C PRO A 42 -4.53 -1.40 8.05
N LEU A 43 -4.01 -1.02 6.88
CA LEU A 43 -3.20 -1.82 6.00
C LEU A 43 -1.81 -1.20 5.86
N LEU A 44 -0.78 -2.02 5.98
CA LEU A 44 0.58 -1.65 5.64
C LEU A 44 1.13 -2.70 4.66
N VAL A 45 1.62 -2.28 3.51
CA VAL A 45 2.29 -3.17 2.55
C VAL A 45 3.72 -2.69 2.38
N SER A 46 4.69 -3.60 2.51
CA SER A 46 6.11 -3.28 2.42
C SER A 46 6.81 -4.04 1.29
N LEU A 47 7.84 -3.42 0.72
CA LEU A 47 8.68 -4.02 -0.30
C LEU A 47 10.14 -3.59 -0.10
N ALA A 48 11.05 -4.56 0.00
CA ALA A 48 12.47 -4.26 0.15
C ALA A 48 13.05 -3.60 -1.12
N LYS A 49 13.92 -2.61 -0.94
CA LYS A 49 14.64 -1.92 -2.04
C LYS A 49 15.58 -2.83 -2.82
N SER A 50 16.00 -3.95 -2.24
CA SER A 50 16.75 -4.99 -2.95
C SER A 50 15.92 -5.68 -4.02
N VAL A 51 14.58 -5.64 -3.93
CA VAL A 51 13.66 -6.17 -4.93
C VAL A 51 13.32 -5.10 -5.98
N ALA A 52 12.95 -3.90 -5.51
CA ALA A 52 12.62 -2.77 -6.38
C ALA A 52 13.45 -1.55 -5.97
N PRO A 53 14.53 -1.22 -6.71
CA PRO A 53 15.38 -0.09 -6.36
C PRO A 53 14.75 1.27 -6.66
N ASP A 54 13.74 1.32 -7.53
CA ASP A 54 13.05 2.54 -7.96
C ASP A 54 11.58 2.63 -7.50
N GLU A 55 11.08 3.87 -7.36
CA GLU A 55 9.73 4.18 -6.89
C GLU A 55 8.64 3.62 -7.83
N ASP A 56 8.84 3.74 -9.14
CA ASP A 56 7.88 3.30 -10.16
C ASP A 56 7.63 1.79 -10.07
N ALA A 57 8.70 0.99 -10.03
CA ALA A 57 8.62 -0.45 -9.86
C ALA A 57 8.01 -0.80 -8.50
N ALA A 58 8.42 -0.14 -7.42
CA ALA A 58 7.90 -0.44 -6.10
C ALA A 58 6.38 -0.22 -6.00
N LEU A 59 5.87 0.89 -6.55
CA LEU A 59 4.43 1.16 -6.61
C LEU A 59 3.68 0.07 -7.36
N LEU A 60 4.20 -0.39 -8.49
CA LEU A 60 3.58 -1.45 -9.27
C LEU A 60 3.45 -2.74 -8.44
N TYR A 61 4.53 -3.19 -7.79
CA TYR A 61 4.54 -4.41 -6.98
C TYR A 61 3.58 -4.31 -5.78
N VAL A 62 3.63 -3.19 -5.07
CA VAL A 62 2.81 -2.97 -3.88
C VAL A 62 1.32 -2.92 -4.23
N PHE A 63 0.95 -2.24 -5.32
CA PHE A 63 -0.44 -2.16 -5.75
C PHE A 63 -0.97 -3.44 -6.37
N GLN A 64 -0.13 -4.19 -7.09
CA GLN A 64 -0.48 -5.55 -7.50
C GLN A 64 -0.74 -6.44 -6.30
N ARG A 65 0.03 -6.32 -5.21
CA ARG A 65 -0.20 -7.09 -3.98
C ARG A 65 -1.56 -6.79 -3.36
N MET A 66 -1.98 -5.53 -3.32
CA MET A 66 -3.30 -5.13 -2.80
C MET A 66 -4.43 -5.67 -3.68
N LEU A 67 -4.23 -5.63 -4.99
CA LEU A 67 -5.20 -6.07 -5.98
C LEU A 67 -5.19 -7.58 -6.25
N ALA A 68 -4.24 -8.34 -5.68
CA ALA A 68 -4.06 -9.76 -5.96
C ALA A 68 -5.26 -10.63 -5.55
N ALA A 69 -6.07 -10.14 -4.59
CA ALA A 69 -7.29 -10.82 -4.17
C ALA A 69 -8.53 -10.43 -4.99
N ASP A 70 -8.44 -9.43 -5.89
CA ASP A 70 -9.56 -9.04 -6.75
C ASP A 70 -9.80 -10.13 -7.82
N PRO A 71 -10.95 -10.83 -7.78
CA PRO A 71 -11.30 -11.81 -8.80
C PRO A 71 -11.30 -11.20 -10.20
N ALA A 72 -11.59 -9.90 -10.36
CA ALA A 72 -11.56 -9.24 -11.65
C ALA A 72 -10.13 -9.04 -12.20
N LEU A 73 -9.10 -8.96 -11.34
CA LEU A 73 -7.70 -9.00 -11.76
C LEU A 73 -7.18 -10.43 -11.92
N ALA A 74 -7.70 -11.38 -11.15
CA ALA A 74 -7.35 -12.80 -11.28
C ALA A 74 -7.96 -13.48 -12.52
N VAL A 75 -9.09 -12.97 -13.02
CA VAL A 75 -9.84 -13.50 -14.20
C VAL A 75 -9.41 -12.85 -15.52
N ALA A 76 -8.59 -11.79 -15.46
CA ALA A 76 -7.94 -11.30 -16.67
C ALA A 76 -7.08 -12.45 -17.21
N GLY A 77 -7.46 -12.99 -18.38
CA GLY A 77 -6.70 -14.03 -19.07
C GLY A 77 -5.31 -13.49 -19.50
N PRO A 78 -4.75 -13.91 -20.64
CA PRO A 78 -3.46 -13.36 -21.09
C PRO A 78 -3.47 -11.83 -21.31
N GLU A 79 -4.64 -11.20 -21.35
CA GLU A 79 -4.83 -9.75 -21.44
C GLU A 79 -5.21 -9.18 -20.06
N TYR A 80 -4.20 -8.81 -19.29
CA TYR A 80 -4.38 -7.98 -18.11
C TYR A 80 -4.94 -6.60 -18.50
N PRO A 81 -5.72 -5.93 -17.64
CA PRO A 81 -6.18 -4.58 -17.91
C PRO A 81 -5.00 -3.67 -18.28
N GLY A 82 -5.18 -2.81 -19.29
CA GLY A 82 -4.23 -1.74 -19.59
C GLY A 82 -4.05 -0.80 -18.41
N GLY A 83 -3.00 0.02 -18.41
CA GLY A 83 -2.63 0.84 -17.23
C GLY A 83 -3.75 1.75 -16.69
N GLY A 84 -4.60 2.31 -17.57
CA GLY A 84 -5.80 3.05 -17.13
C GLY A 84 -6.79 2.18 -16.36
N ALA A 85 -7.12 0.99 -16.87
CA ALA A 85 -8.02 0.06 -16.18
C ALA A 85 -7.43 -0.49 -14.87
N PHE A 86 -6.09 -0.61 -14.77
CA PHE A 86 -5.43 -0.93 -13.50
C PHE A 86 -5.58 0.22 -12.49
N PHE A 87 -5.39 1.46 -12.93
CA PHE A 87 -5.57 2.64 -12.09
C PHE A 87 -7.02 2.80 -11.61
N ASP A 88 -8.00 2.61 -12.49
CA ASP A 88 -9.42 2.63 -12.14
C ASP A 88 -9.76 1.61 -11.05
N ARG A 89 -9.09 0.44 -11.06
CA ARG A 89 -9.25 -0.58 -10.02
C ARG A 89 -8.67 -0.13 -8.69
N LEU A 90 -7.50 0.51 -8.68
CA LEU A 90 -6.93 1.06 -7.45
C LEU A 90 -7.85 2.10 -6.80
N LEU A 91 -8.51 2.93 -7.61
CA LEU A 91 -9.53 3.87 -7.14
C LEU A 91 -10.74 3.14 -6.57
N ALA A 92 -11.28 2.15 -7.29
CA ALA A 92 -12.46 1.39 -6.87
C ALA A 92 -12.23 0.59 -5.57
N TYR A 93 -11.01 0.09 -5.35
CA TYR A 93 -10.61 -0.60 -4.12
C TYR A 93 -10.22 0.32 -2.97
N GLY A 94 -10.22 1.64 -3.19
CA GLY A 94 -9.80 2.61 -2.18
C GLY A 94 -8.30 2.58 -1.87
N CYS A 95 -7.47 1.97 -2.72
CA CYS A 95 -6.00 1.99 -2.56
C CYS A 95 -5.44 3.40 -2.79
N VAL A 96 -6.04 4.16 -3.71
CA VAL A 96 -5.69 5.56 -3.99
C VAL A 96 -6.96 6.39 -4.06
N SER A 97 -6.89 7.66 -3.68
CA SER A 97 -8.01 8.62 -3.71
C SER A 97 -7.99 9.49 -4.97
N GLY A 98 -6.90 9.46 -5.73
CA GLY A 98 -6.70 10.25 -6.94
C GLY A 98 -5.38 9.91 -7.63
N PRO A 99 -5.13 10.50 -8.82
CA PRO A 99 -3.97 10.17 -9.65
C PRO A 99 -2.68 10.82 -9.17
N LEU A 100 -2.77 11.82 -8.30
CA LEU A 100 -1.63 12.60 -7.87
C LEU A 100 -1.12 12.14 -6.52
N LEU A 101 0.19 11.88 -6.48
CA LEU A 101 0.92 11.64 -5.24
C LEU A 101 1.59 12.94 -4.77
N HIS A 102 1.16 13.45 -3.63
CA HIS A 102 1.58 14.74 -3.07
C HIS A 102 2.67 14.57 -2.02
N ARG A 103 3.71 15.40 -2.05
CA ARG A 103 4.76 15.36 -1.02
C ARG A 103 4.24 15.94 0.30
N ILE A 104 4.56 15.29 1.40
CA ILE A 104 4.30 15.77 2.77
C ILE A 104 5.58 15.73 3.60
N SER A 105 5.58 16.38 4.76
CA SER A 105 6.70 16.30 5.70
C SER A 105 6.82 14.88 6.25
N THR A 106 8.05 14.39 6.41
CA THR A 106 8.33 13.11 7.08
C THR A 106 8.02 13.17 8.57
N GLU A 107 8.11 14.35 9.19
CA GLU A 107 7.73 14.58 10.58
C GLU A 107 6.21 14.45 10.77
N ASP A 108 5.42 15.12 9.94
CA ASP A 108 3.96 15.05 9.98
C ASP A 108 3.46 13.62 9.74
N ALA A 109 4.01 12.95 8.73
CA ALA A 109 3.68 11.55 8.44
C ALA A 109 3.99 10.65 9.64
N ARG A 110 5.16 10.83 10.27
CA ARG A 110 5.57 10.04 11.44
C ARG A 110 4.68 10.30 12.64
N ALA A 111 4.31 11.56 12.90
CA ALA A 111 3.46 11.92 14.03
C ALA A 111 2.09 11.25 13.91
N VAL A 112 1.48 11.32 12.72
CA VAL A 112 0.18 10.69 12.45
C VAL A 112 0.25 9.17 12.58
N LEU A 113 1.22 8.53 11.92
CA LEU A 113 1.38 7.07 11.98
C LEU A 113 1.65 6.57 13.40
N THR A 114 2.51 7.27 14.14
CA THR A 114 2.82 6.92 15.54
C THR A 114 1.59 7.01 16.43
N SER A 115 0.76 8.05 16.27
CA SER A 115 -0.49 8.19 17.02
C SER A 115 -1.43 7.01 16.75
N LEU A 116 -1.74 6.76 15.46
CA LEU A 116 -2.66 5.70 15.05
C LEU A 116 -2.19 4.32 15.53
N PHE A 117 -0.90 4.02 15.34
CA PHE A 117 -0.36 2.74 15.78
C PHE A 117 -0.30 2.62 17.30
N SER A 118 -0.03 3.71 18.04
CA SER A 118 -0.07 3.66 19.51
C SER A 118 -1.46 3.30 20.02
N GLU A 119 -2.51 3.88 19.42
CA GLU A 119 -3.90 3.55 19.74
C GLU A 119 -4.18 2.06 19.45
N ILE A 120 -3.82 1.57 18.26
CA ILE A 120 -3.99 0.16 17.88
C ILE A 120 -3.26 -0.77 18.85
N LEU A 121 -1.98 -0.52 19.13
CA LEU A 121 -1.16 -1.36 20.00
C LEU A 121 -1.65 -1.38 21.45
N SER A 122 -2.34 -0.32 21.89
CA SER A 122 -2.91 -0.21 23.24
C SER A 122 -4.28 -0.89 23.37
N SER A 123 -4.95 -1.17 22.26
CA SER A 123 -6.28 -1.79 22.28
C SER A 123 -6.18 -3.30 22.52
N PRO A 124 -6.87 -3.84 23.54
CA PRO A 124 -6.74 -5.24 23.94
C PRO A 124 -7.29 -6.24 22.91
N GLU A 125 -8.13 -5.79 21.99
CA GLU A 125 -8.74 -6.62 20.94
C GLU A 125 -8.01 -6.50 19.59
N SER A 126 -6.89 -5.78 19.55
CA SER A 126 -6.09 -5.63 18.34
C SER A 126 -5.33 -6.91 18.00
N SER A 127 -5.24 -7.19 16.70
CA SER A 127 -4.49 -8.29 16.13
C SER A 127 -3.68 -7.82 14.92
N LEU A 128 -2.63 -8.57 14.60
CA LEU A 128 -1.81 -8.32 13.42
C LEU A 128 -1.63 -9.59 12.62
N HIS A 129 -1.87 -9.48 11.32
CA HIS A 129 -1.65 -10.56 10.37
C HIS A 129 -0.61 -10.15 9.34
N ARG A 130 0.38 -11.02 9.12
CA ARG A 130 1.37 -10.91 8.04
C ARG A 130 1.02 -11.91 6.95
N ASN A 131 0.67 -11.42 5.76
CA ASN A 131 0.21 -12.23 4.64
C ASN A 131 -0.91 -13.22 5.05
N GLY A 132 -1.86 -12.74 5.87
CA GLY A 132 -2.98 -13.55 6.39
C GLY A 132 -2.65 -14.44 7.59
N LEU A 133 -1.39 -14.52 8.03
CA LEU A 133 -0.99 -15.33 9.18
C LEU A 133 -0.82 -14.48 10.43
N PRO A 134 -1.33 -14.90 11.60
CA PRO A 134 -1.20 -14.12 12.84
C PRO A 134 0.27 -14.01 13.26
N VAL A 135 0.67 -12.81 13.69
CA VAL A 135 2.02 -12.48 14.18
C VAL A 135 1.94 -11.59 15.43
N PRO A 136 3.03 -11.43 16.20
CA PRO A 136 3.03 -10.52 17.35
C PRO A 136 2.65 -9.10 16.96
N LEU A 137 1.75 -8.49 17.74
CA LEU A 137 1.24 -7.15 17.53
C LEU A 137 2.36 -6.12 17.70
N THR A 138 2.94 -5.70 16.58
CA THR A 138 4.09 -4.79 16.46
C THR A 138 3.97 -4.01 15.16
N VAL A 139 4.72 -2.92 14.98
CA VAL A 139 4.72 -2.19 13.71
C VAL A 139 6.13 -2.22 13.09
N PRO A 140 6.36 -3.04 12.05
CA PRO A 140 7.68 -3.20 11.45
C PRO A 140 8.29 -1.89 10.96
N PHE A 141 7.44 -1.03 10.38
CA PHE A 141 7.85 0.24 9.79
C PHE A 141 8.32 1.29 10.81
N LEU A 142 7.74 1.34 12.02
CA LEU A 142 8.05 2.42 12.99
C LEU A 142 9.49 2.37 13.51
N GLN A 143 10.21 1.28 13.27
CA GLN A 143 11.62 1.12 13.65
C GLN A 143 12.58 1.75 12.64
N GLU A 144 12.08 2.18 11.47
CA GLU A 144 12.90 2.65 10.36
C GLU A 144 12.91 4.18 10.23
N GLU A 145 13.99 4.71 9.63
CA GLU A 145 14.10 6.12 9.31
C GLU A 145 13.36 6.44 8.00
N LEU A 146 12.37 7.35 8.08
CA LEU A 146 11.70 7.92 6.92
C LEU A 146 12.59 8.90 6.16
N LEU A 147 12.83 8.60 4.88
CA LEU A 147 13.55 9.46 3.94
C LEU A 147 12.59 10.33 3.12
N GLN A 148 11.47 9.76 2.68
CA GLN A 148 10.42 10.48 1.96
C GLN A 148 9.04 10.04 2.44
N ALA A 149 8.09 10.98 2.41
CA ALA A 149 6.69 10.72 2.65
C ALA A 149 5.85 11.47 1.62
N ARG A 150 4.86 10.76 1.07
CA ARG A 150 3.88 11.30 0.14
C ARG A 150 2.50 10.79 0.50
N ALA A 151 1.47 11.54 0.17
CA ALA A 151 0.08 11.21 0.44
C ALA A 151 -0.75 11.21 -0.84
N PHE A 152 -1.61 10.21 -0.97
CA PHE A 152 -2.73 10.21 -1.91
C PHE A 152 -3.93 10.92 -1.28
N ALA A 153 -4.21 10.59 -0.02
CA ALA A 153 -5.16 11.28 0.84
C ALA A 153 -4.47 11.61 2.17
N ASN A 154 -4.73 12.81 2.68
CA ASN A 154 -4.26 13.24 3.99
C ASN A 154 -5.39 13.90 4.79
N GLU A 155 -6.55 13.26 4.74
CA GLU A 155 -7.74 13.70 5.46
C GLU A 155 -7.84 12.95 6.78
N TRP A 156 -8.71 13.41 7.67
CA TRP A 156 -8.89 12.75 8.96
C TRP A 156 -9.54 11.36 8.84
N ASN A 157 -10.39 11.17 7.83
CA ASN A 157 -11.10 9.94 7.54
C ASN A 157 -10.48 9.09 6.42
N ASP A 158 -9.44 9.62 5.77
CA ASP A 158 -8.75 8.93 4.68
C ASP A 158 -7.27 9.28 4.65
N LYS A 159 -6.43 8.31 5.00
CA LYS A 159 -4.97 8.45 5.03
C LYS A 159 -4.34 7.34 4.20
N ARG A 160 -3.76 7.74 3.08
CA ARG A 160 -3.08 6.84 2.15
C ARG A 160 -1.70 7.39 1.91
N TYR A 161 -0.70 6.80 2.54
CA TYR A 161 0.67 7.27 2.50
C TYR A 161 1.57 6.32 1.72
N TRP A 162 2.39 6.91 0.87
CA TRP A 162 3.55 6.27 0.27
C TRP A 162 4.80 6.76 0.98
N LEU A 163 5.59 5.82 1.50
CA LEU A 163 6.68 6.10 2.41
C LEU A 163 7.93 5.38 1.93
N GLU A 164 9.08 6.04 2.08
CA GLU A 164 10.38 5.52 1.71
C GLU A 164 11.31 5.51 2.91
N THR A 165 12.02 4.40 3.10
CA THR A 165 13.13 4.27 4.05
C THR A 165 14.42 3.93 3.33
N ALA A 166 15.52 3.76 4.05
CA ALA A 166 16.78 3.34 3.45
C ALA A 166 16.71 1.93 2.83
N SER A 167 15.89 1.04 3.39
CA SER A 167 15.84 -0.38 3.05
C SER A 167 14.57 -0.82 2.34
N ALA A 168 13.49 -0.04 2.41
CA ALA A 168 12.20 -0.48 1.92
C ALA A 168 11.30 0.67 1.45
N TRP A 169 10.29 0.29 0.69
CA TRP A 169 9.13 1.08 0.32
C TRP A 169 7.93 0.59 1.11
N TYR A 170 7.07 1.51 1.51
CA TYR A 170 5.87 1.21 2.27
C TYR A 170 4.68 1.95 1.68
N PHE A 171 3.56 1.25 1.56
CA PHE A 171 2.26 1.87 1.47
C PHE A 171 1.51 1.65 2.78
N PHE A 172 1.00 2.72 3.36
CA PHE A 172 0.06 2.68 4.46
C PHE A 172 -1.30 3.15 3.97
N GLY A 173 -2.33 2.31 4.13
CA GLY A 173 -3.71 2.64 3.83
C GLY A 173 -4.55 2.54 5.09
N TRP A 174 -5.20 3.63 5.44
CA TRP A 174 -6.18 3.68 6.50
C TRP A 174 -7.38 4.47 6.03
N SER A 175 -8.51 3.78 5.97
CA SER A 175 -9.83 4.35 5.76
C SER A 175 -10.78 3.73 6.78
N PHE A 176 -11.78 4.49 7.21
CA PHE A 176 -12.95 3.90 7.83
C PHE A 176 -13.57 2.95 6.80
N ALA A 177 -13.77 1.68 7.17
CA ALA A 177 -14.65 0.84 6.38
C ALA A 177 -16.06 1.41 6.60
N ASP A 178 -16.78 1.72 5.52
CA ASP A 178 -18.23 1.89 5.59
C ASP A 178 -18.91 0.53 5.86
#